data_AF-A0A2T6DPL2-F1
#
_entry.id   AF-A0A2T6DPL2-F1
#
_cell.length_a   1.000
_cell.length_b   1.000
_cell.length_c   1.000
_cell.angle_alpha   90.00
_cell.angle_beta   90.00
_cell.angle_gamma   90.00
#
_symmetry.space_group_name_H-M   'P 1'
#
loop_
_entity.id
_entity.type
_entity.pdbx_description
1 polymer ?
#
loop_
_entity_poly.entity_id
_entity_poly.type
_entity_poly.pdbx_seq_one_letter_code
_entity_poly.pdbx_strand_id
1 'polypeptide(L)'
;MTPFLTPSVAVTFARRLFSGSAAAALILLAFAVLSPAAATSAQAARVTLGIDELQRTNFDILRGKRVGLVTNQTAINSRGTLTSEILRRAPGVTLVGLFAPEHGIDGKAKAGVSVPSFRDSRGMMVHSLYGDTRRPTPRMLKDIDVMVYDLQDIGCRSYTYISTLGYVMEECAKANIDVVLLDRPNPLGGNRMEGPRLDPKYKSFVGLYDIPYVYGLTCGELAMWINAKFLDKPCRLTVVRMRGYTREMEWNETGLRFVMASPNIPNADSAVGYAATAFLGEIGITNGANEVLPFEVVMGKSPKLDSASMAARFNALNLHGIKAVPFSYKSPGGKWKGSINNGIRLQVSPRATGNLTSVAFHAIDLLKIEDKGFKPFANPRADQVVMFDKLAGNSVTRDLIKSGAPAGDIVRRWQAGVDRWKSERRPYLLYQDGRDTMSNVFVASNGSNIQAIAETQARTAPDAYLNSPEAGPGQGVSNPAPGAPAAALPMPAAPAPTPAATSANAAEKKPAKKAAASDTSKSKSKGKKKTTSTGKKKSGDVAKN
;
A
#
# COMPACT_ATOMS: atom_id res chain seq x y z
N MET A 1 -41.92 -45.55 -56.88
CA MET A 1 -40.52 -45.43 -57.31
C MET A 1 -40.33 -44.01 -57.83
N THR A 2 -39.99 -43.10 -56.91
CA THR A 2 -38.68 -42.40 -56.75
C THR A 2 -38.61 -41.07 -57.51
N PRO A 3 -38.62 -39.94 -56.78
CA PRO A 3 -38.02 -38.67 -57.21
C PRO A 3 -36.82 -38.29 -56.32
N PHE A 4 -35.96 -37.39 -56.81
CA PHE A 4 -35.03 -36.46 -56.11
C PHE A 4 -34.07 -35.93 -57.22
N LEU A 5 -33.61 -34.68 -57.31
CA LEU A 5 -33.46 -33.50 -56.45
C LEU A 5 -33.30 -32.26 -57.38
N THR A 6 -33.65 -31.05 -56.93
CA THR A 6 -33.30 -29.77 -57.60
C THR A 6 -32.68 -28.77 -56.61
N PRO A 7 -31.79 -27.85 -57.06
CA PRO A 7 -31.35 -26.71 -56.26
C PRO A 7 -31.84 -25.35 -56.78
N SER A 8 -31.95 -24.39 -55.85
CA SER A 8 -32.54 -23.05 -55.96
C SER A 8 -31.57 -21.95 -56.45
N VAL A 9 -31.92 -21.35 -57.58
CA VAL A 9 -32.20 -19.92 -57.87
C VAL A 9 -31.35 -18.81 -57.23
N ALA A 10 -30.70 -18.07 -58.14
CA ALA A 10 -30.00 -16.81 -57.96
C ALA A 10 -30.78 -15.61 -58.56
N VAL A 11 -30.75 -14.50 -57.82
CA VAL A 11 -30.66 -13.07 -58.18
C VAL A 11 -31.26 -12.53 -59.51
N THR A 12 -31.98 -11.41 -59.34
CA THR A 12 -32.12 -10.20 -60.20
C THR A 12 -33.41 -10.08 -61.05
N PHE A 13 -34.30 -9.12 -60.72
CA PHE A 13 -34.51 -7.90 -61.54
C PHE A 13 -35.53 -6.90 -60.93
N ALA A 14 -35.09 -5.64 -60.90
CA ALA A 14 -35.78 -4.39 -61.23
C ALA A 14 -36.92 -3.78 -60.37
N ARG A 15 -36.53 -2.61 -59.82
CA ARG A 15 -37.16 -1.28 -59.95
C ARG A 15 -38.57 -1.09 -59.40
N ARG A 16 -38.65 -0.25 -58.34
CA ARG A 16 -39.47 0.96 -58.36
C ARG A 16 -39.11 1.93 -57.23
N LEU A 17 -39.21 3.22 -57.58
CA LEU A 17 -39.36 4.42 -56.72
C LEU A 17 -38.07 5.12 -56.26
N PHE A 18 -37.56 5.98 -57.16
CA PHE A 18 -37.02 7.28 -56.81
C PHE A 18 -38.19 8.25 -56.54
N SER A 19 -38.28 8.77 -55.32
CA SER A 19 -38.84 10.10 -55.05
C SER A 19 -38.53 10.50 -53.62
N GLY A 20 -37.78 11.60 -53.45
CA GLY A 20 -37.66 12.29 -52.17
C GLY A 20 -36.35 12.03 -51.42
N SER A 21 -35.22 12.59 -51.88
CA SER A 21 -34.03 12.80 -51.04
C SER A 21 -33.10 13.86 -51.66
N ALA A 22 -33.55 15.11 -51.69
CA ALA A 22 -32.66 16.26 -51.95
C ALA A 22 -32.67 17.31 -50.82
N ALA A 23 -33.65 17.27 -49.91
CA ALA A 23 -33.72 18.20 -48.77
C ALA A 23 -33.14 17.63 -47.46
N ALA A 24 -32.95 16.31 -47.34
CA ALA A 24 -32.40 15.70 -46.12
C ALA A 24 -30.86 15.67 -46.08
N ALA A 25 -30.19 15.83 -47.22
CA ALA A 25 -28.72 15.73 -47.31
C ALA A 25 -27.98 17.04 -46.93
N LEU A 26 -28.67 18.18 -46.89
CA LEU A 26 -28.06 19.48 -46.54
C LEU A 26 -28.23 19.89 -45.08
N ILE A 27 -29.14 19.26 -44.33
CA ILE A 27 -29.27 19.47 -42.88
C ILE A 27 -28.38 18.49 -42.08
N LEU A 28 -28.02 17.35 -42.67
CA LEU A 28 -27.09 16.38 -42.05
C LEU A 28 -25.62 16.71 -42.24
N LEU A 29 -25.25 17.60 -43.17
CA LEU A 29 -23.86 18.06 -43.34
C LEU A 29 -23.52 19.33 -42.55
N ALA A 30 -24.51 20.06 -42.03
CA ALA A 30 -24.29 21.28 -41.26
C ALA A 30 -24.13 21.04 -39.74
N PHE A 31 -24.45 19.84 -39.23
CA PHE A 31 -24.27 19.48 -37.81
C PHE A 31 -23.04 18.62 -37.52
N ALA A 32 -22.23 18.29 -38.54
CA ALA A 32 -21.09 17.39 -38.41
C ALA A 32 -19.73 18.08 -38.14
N VAL A 33 -19.66 19.42 -38.00
CA VAL A 33 -18.37 20.14 -37.89
C VAL A 33 -18.25 21.04 -36.64
N LEU A 34 -19.13 20.89 -35.64
CA LEU A 34 -18.88 21.43 -34.29
C LEU A 34 -19.23 20.40 -33.21
N SER A 35 -18.64 19.20 -33.30
CA SER A 35 -18.27 18.56 -32.04
C SER A 35 -16.99 19.25 -31.59
N PRO A 36 -16.95 19.98 -30.45
CA PRO A 36 -15.69 20.11 -29.77
C PRO A 36 -15.33 18.67 -29.42
N ALA A 37 -14.45 18.07 -30.21
CA ALA A 37 -13.65 16.98 -29.72
C ALA A 37 -13.15 17.51 -28.38
N ALA A 38 -13.65 16.92 -27.29
CA ALA A 38 -13.07 17.13 -25.99
C ALA A 38 -11.65 16.59 -26.13
N ALA A 39 -10.76 17.45 -26.62
CA ALA A 39 -9.37 17.39 -26.32
C ALA A 39 -9.39 17.44 -24.79
N THR A 40 -9.37 16.26 -24.18
CA THR A 40 -8.76 16.09 -22.88
C THR A 40 -7.37 16.68 -23.07
N SER A 41 -7.24 17.98 -22.81
CA SER A 41 -5.96 18.59 -22.58
C SER A 41 -5.36 17.70 -21.52
N ALA A 42 -4.32 16.94 -21.88
CA ALA A 42 -3.50 16.28 -20.89
C ALA A 42 -3.04 17.42 -19.99
N GLN A 43 -3.69 17.58 -18.84
CA GLN A 43 -3.36 18.62 -17.91
C GLN A 43 -1.90 18.32 -17.56
N ALA A 44 -0.98 19.19 -17.98
CA ALA A 44 0.43 18.99 -17.72
C ALA A 44 0.60 18.70 -16.22
N ALA A 45 1.41 17.69 -15.89
CA ALA A 45 1.65 17.34 -14.50
C ALA A 45 2.06 18.60 -13.74
N ARG A 46 1.32 18.91 -12.67
CA ARG A 46 1.57 20.10 -11.84
C ARG A 46 2.80 19.91 -10.95
N VAL A 47 3.18 18.65 -10.75
CA VAL A 47 4.34 18.23 -9.96
C VAL A 47 5.43 17.71 -10.88
N THR A 48 6.66 18.18 -10.68
CA THR A 48 7.87 17.53 -11.25
C THR A 48 8.46 16.59 -10.21
N LEU A 49 8.81 15.37 -10.64
CA LEU A 49 9.36 14.35 -9.76
C LEU A 49 10.84 14.59 -9.47
N GLY A 50 11.39 13.94 -8.44
CA GLY A 50 12.83 14.01 -8.16
C GLY A 50 13.70 13.62 -9.38
N ILE A 51 13.25 12.67 -10.21
CA ILE A 51 13.94 12.33 -11.46
C ILE A 51 13.87 13.47 -12.50
N ASP A 52 12.74 14.17 -12.63
CA ASP A 52 12.63 15.31 -13.55
C ASP A 52 13.56 16.45 -13.10
N GLU A 53 13.64 16.72 -11.79
CA GLU A 53 14.53 17.74 -11.25
C GLU A 53 16.02 17.33 -11.38
N LEU A 54 16.36 16.06 -11.21
CA LEU A 54 17.71 15.55 -11.47
C LEU A 54 18.12 15.72 -12.94
N GLN A 55 17.21 15.46 -13.88
CA GLN A 55 17.44 15.70 -15.30
C GLN A 55 17.65 17.19 -15.59
N ARG A 56 16.85 18.06 -14.94
CA ARG A 56 16.95 19.52 -15.11
C ARG A 56 18.31 20.07 -14.67
N THR A 57 18.93 19.47 -13.66
CA THR A 57 20.29 19.81 -13.23
C THR A 57 21.37 18.99 -13.95
N ASN A 58 21.07 18.47 -15.15
CA ASN A 58 21.97 17.68 -15.99
C ASN A 58 22.75 16.58 -15.24
N PHE A 59 22.08 15.95 -14.26
CA PHE A 59 22.65 14.89 -13.43
C PHE A 59 23.94 15.28 -12.68
N ASP A 60 24.18 16.57 -12.42
CA ASP A 60 25.46 17.09 -11.92
C ASP A 60 25.97 16.33 -10.69
N ILE A 61 25.09 16.00 -9.74
CA ILE A 61 25.45 15.27 -8.50
C ILE A 61 25.89 13.81 -8.74
N LEU A 62 25.65 13.25 -9.93
CA LEU A 62 26.02 11.89 -10.34
C LEU A 62 27.21 11.86 -11.32
N ARG A 63 27.72 13.01 -11.77
CA ARG A 63 28.76 13.08 -12.80
C ARG A 63 30.05 12.41 -12.32
N GLY A 64 30.61 11.54 -13.15
CA GLY A 64 31.83 10.78 -12.89
C GLY A 64 31.66 9.64 -11.88
N LYS A 65 30.46 9.40 -11.35
CA LYS A 65 30.20 8.36 -10.35
C LYS A 65 29.69 7.07 -11.00
N ARG A 66 30.05 5.93 -10.40
CA ARG A 66 29.43 4.62 -10.64
C ARG A 66 28.16 4.52 -9.82
N VAL A 67 27.02 4.44 -10.50
CA VAL A 67 25.68 4.53 -9.93
C VAL A 67 25.07 3.14 -9.79
N GLY A 68 24.72 2.77 -8.56
CA GLY A 68 23.72 1.73 -8.31
C GLY A 68 22.32 2.36 -8.29
N LEU A 69 21.30 1.65 -8.77
CA LEU A 69 19.93 2.17 -8.80
C LEU A 69 18.94 1.17 -8.18
N VAL A 70 18.34 1.54 -7.05
CA VAL A 70 17.17 0.86 -6.47
C VAL A 70 15.92 1.34 -7.18
N THR A 71 15.24 0.44 -7.90
CA THR A 71 14.16 0.84 -8.81
C THR A 71 13.25 -0.32 -9.20
N ASN A 72 12.13 0.01 -9.85
CA ASN A 72 11.19 -0.91 -10.49
C ASN A 72 10.41 -0.16 -11.60
N GLN A 73 9.34 -0.77 -12.10
CA GLN A 73 8.48 -0.23 -13.17
C GLN A 73 7.79 1.10 -12.83
N THR A 74 7.66 1.45 -11.54
CA THR A 74 7.03 2.71 -11.11
C THR A 74 7.93 3.92 -11.29
N ALA A 75 9.24 3.67 -11.43
CA ALA A 75 10.27 4.70 -11.50
C ALA A 75 10.33 5.31 -12.90
N ILE A 76 9.29 6.05 -13.25
CA ILE A 76 9.21 6.84 -14.49
C ILE A 76 9.27 8.33 -14.18
N ASN A 77 9.76 9.11 -15.14
CA ASN A 77 9.64 10.57 -15.12
C ASN A 77 8.26 11.04 -15.61
N SER A 78 8.03 12.36 -15.61
CA SER A 78 6.79 12.99 -16.09
C SER A 78 6.40 12.61 -17.54
N ARG A 79 7.37 12.16 -18.35
CA ARG A 79 7.18 11.73 -19.75
C ARG A 79 7.00 10.21 -19.91
N GLY A 80 6.95 9.46 -18.82
CA GLY A 80 6.79 7.99 -18.86
C GLY A 80 8.08 7.22 -19.20
N THR A 81 9.24 7.85 -19.19
CA THR A 81 10.53 7.17 -19.41
C THR A 81 11.07 6.63 -18.09
N LEU A 82 11.55 5.38 -18.08
CA LEU A 82 12.12 4.75 -16.89
C LEU A 82 13.41 5.44 -16.44
N THR A 83 13.58 5.62 -15.13
CA THR A 83 14.79 6.17 -14.51
C THR A 83 16.03 5.35 -14.89
N SER A 84 15.90 4.03 -14.98
CA SER A 84 17.00 3.16 -15.42
C SER A 84 17.42 3.38 -16.87
N GLU A 85 16.52 3.85 -17.74
CA GLU A 85 16.82 4.23 -19.13
C GLU A 85 17.41 5.64 -19.18
N ILE A 86 16.85 6.57 -18.40
CA ILE A 86 17.35 7.95 -18.28
C ILE A 86 18.80 7.95 -17.83
N LEU A 87 19.12 7.28 -16.71
CA LEU A 87 20.49 7.26 -16.17
C LEU A 87 21.49 6.51 -17.06
N ARG A 88 21.01 5.56 -17.88
CA ARG A 88 21.88 4.84 -18.84
C ARG A 88 22.28 5.68 -20.04
N ARG A 89 21.49 6.70 -20.37
CA ARG A 89 21.76 7.67 -21.45
C ARG A 89 22.32 8.99 -20.92
N ALA A 90 22.36 9.18 -19.61
CA ALA A 90 22.78 10.42 -18.98
C ALA A 90 24.30 10.66 -19.20
N PRO A 91 24.69 11.80 -19.80
CA PRO A 91 26.10 12.11 -20.02
C PRO A 91 26.89 12.16 -18.71
N GLY A 92 28.04 11.50 -18.68
CA GLY A 92 28.91 11.48 -17.51
C GLY A 92 28.39 10.66 -16.33
N VAL A 93 27.31 9.89 -16.49
CA VAL A 93 26.80 8.96 -15.46
C VAL A 93 27.12 7.53 -15.88
N THR A 94 27.69 6.73 -14.99
CA THR A 94 27.96 5.31 -15.25
C THR A 94 27.04 4.44 -14.39
N LEU A 95 25.92 3.98 -14.95
CA LEU A 95 25.03 3.03 -14.28
C LEU A 95 25.69 1.64 -14.27
N VAL A 96 25.90 1.05 -13.08
CA VAL A 96 26.65 -0.24 -12.93
C VAL A 96 25.81 -1.40 -12.39
N GLY A 97 24.64 -1.13 -11.81
CA GLY A 97 23.77 -2.18 -11.28
C GLY A 97 22.38 -1.69 -10.94
N LEU A 98 21.40 -2.59 -11.08
CA LEU A 98 20.02 -2.36 -10.68
C LEU A 98 19.69 -3.21 -9.44
N PHE A 99 18.83 -2.69 -8.57
CA PHE A 99 18.42 -3.33 -7.33
C PHE A 99 16.89 -3.31 -7.25
N ALA A 100 16.27 -4.48 -7.41
CA ALA A 100 14.83 -4.62 -7.47
C ALA A 100 14.27 -5.01 -6.09
N PRO A 101 13.22 -4.33 -5.58
CA PRO A 101 12.59 -4.66 -4.30
C PRO A 101 11.67 -5.90 -4.42
N GLU A 102 10.74 -6.06 -3.46
CA GLU A 102 9.60 -6.94 -3.62
C GLU A 102 8.87 -6.70 -4.97
N HIS A 103 8.27 -7.75 -5.53
CA HIS A 103 7.63 -7.76 -6.86
C HIS A 103 8.59 -7.72 -8.07
N GLY A 104 9.88 -7.46 -7.85
CA GLY A 104 10.90 -7.44 -8.89
C GLY A 104 10.94 -6.14 -9.70
N ILE A 105 11.80 -6.11 -10.72
CA ILE A 105 12.08 -4.89 -11.52
C ILE A 105 10.89 -4.46 -12.38
N ASP A 106 10.01 -5.39 -12.75
CA ASP A 106 8.83 -5.16 -13.59
C ASP A 106 7.51 -5.19 -12.81
N GLY A 107 7.56 -5.45 -11.50
CA GLY A 107 6.41 -5.43 -10.60
C GLY A 107 5.41 -6.57 -10.79
N LYS A 108 5.77 -7.62 -11.53
CA LYS A 108 4.82 -8.69 -11.88
C LYS A 108 4.75 -9.81 -10.84
N ALA A 109 5.78 -9.97 -10.01
CA ALA A 109 5.78 -11.05 -9.02
C ALA A 109 4.74 -10.79 -7.92
N LYS A 110 4.06 -11.84 -7.47
CA LYS A 110 3.07 -11.76 -6.38
C LYS A 110 3.75 -11.40 -5.06
N ALA A 111 2.99 -10.83 -4.14
CA ALA A 111 3.47 -10.57 -2.77
C ALA A 111 4.00 -11.86 -2.13
N GLY A 112 5.13 -11.76 -1.42
CA GLY A 112 5.78 -12.92 -0.81
C GLY A 112 6.60 -13.80 -1.76
N VAL A 113 6.58 -13.57 -3.08
CA VAL A 113 7.32 -14.39 -4.06
C VAL A 113 8.69 -13.78 -4.34
N SER A 114 9.75 -14.56 -4.09
CA SER A 114 11.13 -14.20 -4.43
C SER A 114 11.36 -14.21 -5.94
N VAL A 115 12.00 -13.15 -6.44
CA VAL A 115 12.53 -13.07 -7.81
C VAL A 115 14.05 -13.17 -7.71
N PRO A 116 14.73 -14.09 -8.43
CA PRO A 116 16.19 -14.22 -8.36
C PRO A 116 16.88 -13.05 -9.07
N SER A 117 18.17 -12.84 -8.75
CA SER A 117 19.02 -11.90 -9.50
C SER A 117 19.28 -12.43 -10.91
N PHE A 118 19.40 -11.54 -11.89
CA PHE A 118 19.63 -11.91 -13.29
C PHE A 118 20.33 -10.78 -14.07
N ARG A 119 20.77 -11.04 -15.30
CA ARG A 119 21.22 -9.99 -16.23
C ARG A 119 20.09 -9.61 -17.18
N ASP A 120 19.80 -8.33 -17.31
CA ASP A 120 18.81 -7.84 -18.28
C ASP A 120 19.27 -8.09 -19.74
N SER A 121 18.39 -7.82 -20.70
CA SER A 121 18.68 -7.99 -22.13
C SER A 121 19.83 -7.12 -22.65
N ARG A 122 20.27 -6.12 -21.87
CA ARG A 122 21.38 -5.23 -22.17
C ARG A 122 22.63 -5.57 -21.34
N GLY A 123 22.62 -6.73 -20.67
CA GLY A 123 23.74 -7.24 -19.86
C GLY A 123 23.86 -6.63 -18.45
N MET A 124 22.98 -5.70 -18.06
CA MET A 124 23.00 -5.05 -16.75
C MET A 124 22.63 -6.04 -15.66
N MET A 125 23.40 -6.09 -14.58
CA MET A 125 23.05 -6.93 -13.43
C MET A 125 21.85 -6.32 -12.68
N VAL A 126 20.83 -7.15 -12.47
CA VAL A 126 19.65 -6.85 -11.65
C VAL A 126 19.73 -7.71 -10.40
N HIS A 127 20.08 -7.09 -9.29
CA HIS A 127 20.11 -7.70 -7.97
C HIS A 127 18.72 -7.70 -7.35
N SER A 128 18.30 -8.85 -6.81
CA SER A 128 17.08 -8.93 -6.01
C SER A 128 17.36 -8.50 -4.58
N LEU A 129 16.54 -7.58 -4.07
CA LEU A 129 16.48 -7.14 -2.68
C LEU A 129 15.24 -7.74 -1.97
N TYR A 130 14.90 -8.98 -2.28
CA TYR A 130 13.80 -9.72 -1.65
C TYR A 130 14.15 -11.19 -1.38
N GLY A 131 13.31 -11.86 -0.57
CA GLY A 131 13.56 -13.24 -0.15
C GLY A 131 14.73 -13.34 0.82
N ASP A 132 15.71 -14.18 0.49
CA ASP A 132 16.89 -14.41 1.33
C ASP A 132 17.85 -13.21 1.34
N THR A 133 17.77 -12.33 0.33
CA THR A 133 18.63 -11.15 0.21
C THR A 133 17.79 -9.89 0.21
N ARG A 134 17.38 -9.39 1.38
CA ARG A 134 16.63 -8.11 1.50
C ARG A 134 17.53 -6.88 1.61
N ARG A 135 18.82 -7.09 1.83
CA ARG A 135 19.84 -6.07 2.06
C ARG A 135 20.89 -6.16 0.96
N PRO A 136 21.38 -5.03 0.41
CA PRO A 136 22.55 -5.05 -0.46
C PRO A 136 23.74 -5.69 0.26
N THR A 137 24.39 -6.67 -0.37
CA THR A 137 25.57 -7.31 0.22
C THR A 137 26.83 -6.49 -0.10
N PRO A 138 27.93 -6.62 0.67
CA PRO A 138 29.20 -5.96 0.34
C PRO A 138 29.68 -6.24 -1.09
N ARG A 139 29.44 -7.45 -1.60
CA ARG A 139 29.75 -7.82 -2.99
C ARG A 139 28.96 -7.01 -4.01
N MET A 140 27.67 -6.77 -3.74
CA MET A 140 26.83 -5.96 -4.62
C MET A 140 27.23 -4.47 -4.60
N LEU A 141 27.79 -4.01 -3.48
CA LEU A 141 28.18 -2.61 -3.27
C LEU A 141 29.59 -2.26 -3.73
N LYS A 142 30.45 -3.26 -3.99
CA LYS A 142 31.89 -3.10 -4.26
C LYS A 142 32.24 -2.03 -5.30
N ASP A 143 31.43 -1.90 -6.35
CA ASP A 143 31.72 -1.02 -7.49
C ASP A 143 30.78 0.18 -7.60
N ILE A 144 30.12 0.57 -6.51
CA ILE A 144 29.16 1.67 -6.46
C ILE A 144 29.75 2.82 -5.65
N ASP A 145 29.74 4.02 -6.24
CA ASP A 145 30.16 5.25 -5.56
C ASP A 145 28.96 6.00 -4.97
N VAL A 146 27.79 5.86 -5.61
CA VAL A 146 26.51 6.43 -5.16
C VAL A 146 25.35 5.50 -5.47
N MET A 147 24.47 5.32 -4.48
CA MET A 147 23.21 4.58 -4.64
C MET A 147 22.06 5.56 -4.87
N VAL A 148 21.41 5.46 -6.02
CA VAL A 148 20.17 6.19 -6.31
C VAL A 148 18.98 5.34 -5.87
N TYR A 149 18.01 5.94 -5.18
CA TYR A 149 16.73 5.32 -4.85
C TYR A 149 15.60 6.04 -5.57
N ASP A 150 14.83 5.29 -6.37
CA ASP A 150 13.65 5.80 -7.05
C ASP A 150 12.55 4.73 -7.17
N LEU A 151 11.54 4.83 -6.29
CA LEU A 151 10.40 3.93 -6.19
C LEU A 151 9.16 4.69 -5.73
N GLN A 152 8.00 4.43 -6.35
CA GLN A 152 6.71 4.95 -5.87
C GLN A 152 6.18 4.05 -4.75
N ASP A 153 6.12 4.57 -3.53
CA ASP A 153 5.43 3.91 -2.40
C ASP A 153 3.95 4.33 -2.30
N ILE A 154 3.25 3.87 -1.25
CA ILE A 154 1.80 4.07 -1.08
C ILE A 154 1.39 4.70 0.27
N GLY A 155 2.35 5.18 1.07
CA GLY A 155 2.06 5.88 2.33
C GLY A 155 1.69 4.98 3.52
N CYS A 156 1.85 3.66 3.40
CA CYS A 156 1.54 2.69 4.46
C CYS A 156 2.79 1.95 4.96
N ARG A 157 2.92 1.79 6.28
CA ARG A 157 4.08 1.17 6.96
C ARG A 157 4.37 -0.25 6.49
N SER A 158 3.33 -1.01 6.14
CA SER A 158 3.47 -2.40 5.69
C SER A 158 3.81 -2.58 4.22
N TYR A 159 3.88 -1.49 3.45
CA TYR A 159 4.34 -1.55 2.07
C TYR A 159 5.87 -1.51 2.02
N THR A 160 6.48 -2.62 1.64
CA THR A 160 7.87 -2.96 2.00
C THR A 160 8.95 -2.14 1.30
N TYR A 161 8.60 -1.27 0.34
CA TYR A 161 9.57 -0.40 -0.33
C TYR A 161 10.31 0.53 0.64
N ILE A 162 9.64 0.98 1.72
CA ILE A 162 10.27 1.80 2.77
C ILE A 162 11.20 0.98 3.69
N SER A 163 10.95 -0.33 3.81
CA SER A 163 11.87 -1.25 4.51
C SER A 163 13.12 -1.48 3.65
N THR A 164 12.95 -1.67 2.34
CA THR A 164 14.07 -1.70 1.38
C THR A 164 14.88 -0.40 1.44
N LEU A 165 14.22 0.76 1.49
CA LEU A 165 14.88 2.06 1.59
C LEU A 165 15.86 2.12 2.78
N GLY A 166 15.42 1.86 4.00
CA GLY A 166 16.34 1.97 5.13
C GLY A 166 17.37 0.85 5.20
N TYR A 167 17.08 -0.37 4.71
CA TYR A 167 18.12 -1.38 4.55
C TYR A 167 19.20 -0.93 3.56
N VAL A 168 18.82 -0.32 2.44
CA VAL A 168 19.78 0.25 1.48
C VAL A 168 20.59 1.37 2.14
N MET A 169 19.93 2.30 2.83
CA MET A 169 20.62 3.40 3.51
C MET A 169 21.59 2.92 4.59
N GLU A 170 21.19 1.92 5.38
CA GLU A 170 22.02 1.32 6.43
C GLU A 170 23.28 0.67 5.84
N GLU A 171 23.14 -0.14 4.80
CA GLU A 171 24.28 -0.80 4.17
C GLU A 171 25.18 0.19 3.39
N CYS A 172 24.60 1.22 2.76
CA CYS A 172 25.38 2.29 2.12
C CYS A 172 26.17 3.11 3.15
N ALA A 173 25.57 3.43 4.30
CA ALA A 173 26.27 4.12 5.38
C ALA A 173 27.46 3.30 5.91
N LYS A 174 27.29 1.99 6.12
CA LYS A 174 28.38 1.07 6.50
C LYS A 174 29.50 1.05 5.45
N ALA A 175 29.13 1.03 4.17
CA ALA A 175 30.08 1.00 3.05
C ALA A 175 30.66 2.37 2.65
N ASN A 176 30.28 3.47 3.31
CA ASN A 176 30.64 4.84 2.92
C ASN A 176 30.19 5.21 1.49
N ILE A 177 29.04 4.72 1.06
CA ILE A 177 28.42 5.04 -0.23
C ILE A 177 27.37 6.13 -0.02
N ASP A 178 27.39 7.16 -0.88
CA ASP A 178 26.38 8.22 -0.85
C ASP A 178 25.02 7.67 -1.28
N VAL A 179 23.93 8.20 -0.72
CA VAL A 179 22.57 7.90 -1.19
C VAL A 179 21.93 9.15 -1.78
N VAL A 180 21.42 9.02 -3.00
CA VAL A 180 20.61 10.06 -3.67
C VAL A 180 19.19 9.52 -3.81
N LEU A 181 18.23 10.12 -3.11
CA LEU A 181 16.82 9.75 -3.20
C LEU A 181 16.08 10.71 -4.13
N LEU A 182 15.40 10.17 -5.13
CA LEU A 182 14.55 10.92 -6.05
C LEU A 182 13.12 10.90 -5.50
N ASP A 183 12.69 12.01 -4.93
CA ASP A 183 11.47 12.00 -4.12
C ASP A 183 10.20 11.88 -4.99
N ARG A 184 9.15 11.29 -4.39
CA ARG A 184 7.87 11.01 -5.04
C ARG A 184 6.68 11.36 -4.14
N PRO A 185 5.50 11.66 -4.71
CA PRO A 185 4.31 11.98 -3.92
C PRO A 185 3.88 10.80 -3.07
N ASN A 186 3.40 11.08 -1.85
CA ASN A 186 2.64 10.09 -1.09
C ASN A 186 1.20 10.04 -1.63
N PRO A 187 0.69 8.89 -2.14
CA PRO A 187 -0.66 8.79 -2.69
C PRO A 187 -1.80 9.03 -1.70
N LEU A 188 -1.52 8.99 -0.39
CA LEU A 188 -2.47 9.29 0.69
C LEU A 188 -2.38 10.75 1.18
N GLY A 189 -1.64 11.59 0.46
CA GLY A 189 -1.31 12.95 0.87
C GLY A 189 -0.23 13.03 1.95
N GLY A 190 0.26 14.24 2.21
CA GLY A 190 1.30 14.52 3.20
C GLY A 190 0.76 14.76 4.64
N ASN A 191 -0.56 14.75 4.82
CA ASN A 191 -1.17 15.18 6.08
C ASN A 191 -1.91 14.07 6.84
N ARG A 192 -2.36 13.01 6.15
CA ARG A 192 -3.03 11.89 6.79
C ARG A 192 -2.05 11.08 7.64
N MET A 193 -2.43 10.81 8.89
CA MET A 193 -1.69 9.93 9.80
C MET A 193 -2.68 9.11 10.62
N GLU A 194 -2.54 7.79 10.59
CA GLU A 194 -3.55 6.90 11.16
C GLU A 194 -2.97 5.57 11.62
N GLY A 195 -3.69 4.93 12.52
CA GLY A 195 -3.44 3.55 12.92
C GLY A 195 -2.36 3.38 14.00
N PRO A 196 -2.24 2.15 14.50
CA PRO A 196 -1.30 1.83 15.57
C PRO A 196 0.15 2.02 15.16
N ARG A 197 0.97 2.47 16.11
CA ARG A 197 2.43 2.48 16.01
C ARG A 197 3.02 1.07 16.16
N LEU A 198 4.26 0.90 15.70
CA LEU A 198 4.97 -0.38 15.76
C LEU A 198 5.72 -0.47 17.09
N ASP A 199 5.34 -1.44 17.91
CA ASP A 199 6.18 -1.90 19.00
C ASP A 199 7.38 -2.67 18.42
N PRO A 200 8.63 -2.34 18.80
CA PRO A 200 9.84 -2.99 18.32
C PRO A 200 9.83 -4.52 18.39
N LYS A 201 9.07 -5.14 19.32
CA LYS A 201 8.95 -6.61 19.39
C LYS A 201 8.27 -7.25 18.17
N TYR A 202 7.51 -6.47 17.39
CA TYR A 202 6.87 -6.93 16.15
C TYR A 202 7.62 -6.47 14.89
N LYS A 203 8.82 -5.88 15.05
CA LYS A 203 9.66 -5.45 13.93
C LYS A 203 9.87 -6.59 12.94
N SER A 204 9.60 -6.31 11.68
CA SER A 204 9.76 -7.24 10.57
C SER A 204 9.91 -6.48 9.24
N PHE A 205 10.04 -7.21 8.12
CA PHE A 205 10.16 -6.55 6.82
C PHE A 205 8.88 -5.79 6.40
N VAL A 206 7.71 -6.17 6.92
CA VAL A 206 6.43 -5.47 6.71
C VAL A 206 6.14 -4.43 7.80
N GLY A 207 7.15 -4.02 8.57
CA GLY A 207 7.01 -3.04 9.63
C GLY A 207 8.34 -2.89 10.35
N LEU A 208 9.17 -1.96 9.88
CA LEU A 208 10.55 -1.83 10.36
C LEU A 208 10.74 -0.72 11.38
N TYR A 209 9.91 0.32 11.32
CA TYR A 209 10.05 1.55 12.09
C TYR A 209 8.85 1.81 12.98
N ASP A 210 9.12 2.40 14.14
CA ASP A 210 8.09 2.92 15.03
C ASP A 210 7.46 4.20 14.45
N ILE A 211 6.61 4.00 13.45
CA ILE A 211 5.77 5.01 12.81
C ILE A 211 4.31 4.51 12.81
N PRO A 212 3.29 5.39 12.72
CA PRO A 212 1.90 4.97 12.53
C PRO A 212 1.72 4.15 11.25
N TYR A 213 0.58 3.45 11.13
CA TYR A 213 0.32 2.61 9.97
C TYR A 213 0.24 3.42 8.67
N VAL A 214 -0.50 4.54 8.68
CA VAL A 214 -0.40 5.59 7.66
C VAL A 214 0.45 6.71 8.25
N TYR A 215 1.60 7.02 7.63
CA TYR A 215 2.65 7.81 8.28
C TYR A 215 2.78 9.25 7.77
N GLY A 216 2.12 9.61 6.66
CA GLY A 216 1.98 10.99 6.20
C GLY A 216 3.29 11.70 5.82
N LEU A 217 4.26 10.98 5.24
CA LEU A 217 5.51 11.53 4.70
C LEU A 217 5.71 11.09 3.26
N THR A 218 6.50 11.84 2.47
CA THR A 218 7.09 11.28 1.24
C THR A 218 8.21 10.30 1.59
N CYS A 219 8.69 9.53 0.59
CA CYS A 219 9.83 8.64 0.82
C CYS A 219 11.12 9.41 1.14
N GLY A 220 11.29 10.63 0.61
CA GLY A 220 12.40 11.53 0.95
C GLY A 220 12.34 12.08 2.37
N GLU A 221 11.18 12.55 2.81
CA GLU A 221 10.97 13.00 4.20
C GLU A 221 11.17 11.83 5.19
N LEU A 222 10.67 10.64 4.85
CA LEU A 222 10.88 9.43 5.65
C LEU A 222 12.35 9.03 5.70
N ALA A 223 13.10 9.11 4.59
CA ALA A 223 14.53 8.84 4.57
C ALA A 223 15.29 9.78 5.53
N MET A 224 14.96 11.07 5.52
CA MET A 224 15.59 12.03 6.45
C MET A 224 15.34 11.66 7.91
N TRP A 225 14.12 11.22 8.24
CA TRP A 225 13.79 10.75 9.59
C TRP A 225 14.53 9.44 9.94
N ILE A 226 14.57 8.46 9.04
CA ILE A 226 15.31 7.20 9.22
C ILE A 226 16.79 7.50 9.48
N ASN A 227 17.39 8.39 8.67
CA ASN A 227 18.79 8.76 8.78
C ASN A 227 19.15 9.36 10.13
N ALA A 228 18.23 10.15 10.70
CA ALA A 228 18.44 10.85 11.96
C ALA A 228 18.09 10.04 13.21
N LYS A 229 17.17 9.06 13.10
CA LYS A 229 16.59 8.37 14.26
C LYS A 229 16.85 6.87 14.33
N PHE A 230 17.20 6.22 13.21
CA PHE A 230 17.25 4.77 13.12
C PHE A 230 18.59 4.19 12.66
N LEU A 231 19.43 4.97 12.00
CA LEU A 231 20.74 4.47 11.57
C LEU A 231 21.78 4.70 12.66
N ASP A 232 22.51 3.65 13.04
CA ASP A 232 23.66 3.76 13.98
C ASP A 232 24.74 4.69 13.41
N LYS A 233 24.93 4.63 12.09
CA LYS A 233 25.79 5.54 11.34
C LYS A 233 24.95 6.29 10.31
N PRO A 234 24.87 7.63 10.38
CA PRO A 234 24.17 8.41 9.36
C PRO A 234 24.77 8.16 7.97
N CYS A 235 23.87 7.96 7.00
CA CYS A 235 24.20 7.94 5.58
C CYS A 235 24.41 9.37 5.08
N ARG A 236 25.32 9.55 4.11
CA ARG A 236 25.43 10.80 3.35
C ARG A 236 24.27 10.85 2.35
N LEU A 237 23.16 11.39 2.81
CA LEU A 237 21.89 11.43 2.08
C LEU A 237 21.72 12.75 1.35
N THR A 238 21.40 12.68 0.06
CA THR A 238 20.87 13.79 -0.73
C THR A 238 19.46 13.44 -1.17
N VAL A 239 18.48 14.31 -0.88
CA VAL A 239 17.12 14.19 -1.39
C VAL A 239 16.93 15.20 -2.52
N VAL A 240 16.61 14.71 -3.72
CA VAL A 240 16.17 15.54 -4.84
C VAL A 240 14.67 15.75 -4.70
N ARG A 241 14.30 16.95 -4.26
CA ARG A 241 12.90 17.31 -3.96
C ARG A 241 12.08 17.35 -5.24
N MET A 242 10.79 17.07 -5.08
CA MET A 242 9.79 17.43 -6.10
C MET A 242 9.62 18.96 -6.14
N ARG A 243 9.15 19.48 -7.28
CA ARG A 243 8.64 20.85 -7.39
C ARG A 243 7.14 20.83 -7.58
N GLY A 244 6.45 21.80 -6.97
CA GLY A 244 5.00 21.96 -7.11
C GLY A 244 4.15 20.99 -6.29
N TYR A 245 4.75 20.00 -5.61
CA TYR A 245 4.04 19.15 -4.65
C TYR A 245 3.78 19.90 -3.35
N THR A 246 2.54 19.84 -2.86
CA THR A 246 2.19 20.29 -1.51
C THR A 246 1.57 19.14 -0.73
N ARG A 247 1.53 19.27 0.61
CA ARG A 247 1.04 18.19 1.48
C ARG A 247 -0.45 17.92 1.32
N GLU A 248 -1.19 18.91 0.86
CA GLU A 248 -2.63 18.89 0.64
C GLU A 248 -2.99 18.18 -0.66
N MET A 249 -2.04 17.93 -1.55
CA MET A 249 -2.35 17.29 -2.84
C MET A 249 -2.78 15.84 -2.63
N GLU A 250 -3.97 15.53 -3.13
CA GLU A 250 -4.36 14.16 -3.43
C GLU A 250 -3.71 13.71 -4.75
N TRP A 251 -3.65 12.40 -5.01
CA TRP A 251 -2.94 11.88 -6.18
C TRP A 251 -3.42 12.50 -7.50
N ASN A 252 -4.74 12.65 -7.68
CA ASN A 252 -5.32 13.22 -8.90
C ASN A 252 -4.94 14.70 -9.11
N GLU A 253 -4.63 15.45 -8.06
CA GLU A 253 -4.26 16.87 -8.13
C GLU A 253 -2.80 17.07 -8.57
N THR A 254 -1.96 16.03 -8.44
CA THR A 254 -0.57 16.05 -8.92
C THR A 254 -0.49 16.12 -10.45
N GLY A 255 -1.52 15.64 -11.16
CA GLY A 255 -1.51 15.45 -12.61
C GLY A 255 -0.63 14.30 -13.09
N LEU A 256 -0.10 13.47 -12.17
CA LEU A 256 0.79 12.35 -12.51
C LEU A 256 -0.01 11.08 -12.83
N ARG A 257 0.50 10.31 -13.79
CA ARG A 257 0.00 8.96 -14.06
C ARG A 257 0.38 8.04 -12.91
N PHE A 258 -0.59 7.32 -12.34
CA PHE A 258 -0.30 6.20 -11.44
C PHE A 258 0.17 5.00 -12.26
N VAL A 259 1.37 4.50 -11.97
CA VAL A 259 1.84 3.21 -12.46
C VAL A 259 1.59 2.18 -11.38
N MET A 260 0.99 1.04 -11.76
CA MET A 260 0.74 -0.09 -10.87
C MET A 260 1.96 -0.38 -9.98
N ALA A 261 1.81 -0.16 -8.68
CA ALA A 261 2.92 -0.26 -7.73
C ALA A 261 3.24 -1.72 -7.39
N SER A 262 2.21 -2.57 -7.38
CA SER A 262 2.27 -4.03 -7.28
C SER A 262 1.02 -4.64 -7.92
N PRO A 263 0.93 -5.97 -8.13
CA PRO A 263 -0.25 -6.58 -8.75
C PRO A 263 -1.58 -6.28 -8.03
N ASN A 264 -1.54 -6.02 -6.72
CA ASN A 264 -2.72 -5.66 -5.93
C ASN A 264 -2.86 -4.15 -5.67
N ILE A 265 -1.98 -3.32 -6.23
CA ILE A 265 -2.11 -1.85 -6.21
C ILE A 265 -2.07 -1.34 -7.66
N PRO A 266 -3.12 -1.61 -8.47
CA PRO A 266 -3.20 -1.19 -9.87
C PRO A 266 -3.35 0.32 -10.07
N ASN A 267 -3.93 1.02 -9.10
CA ASN A 267 -4.28 2.44 -9.20
C ASN A 267 -4.16 3.13 -7.82
N ALA A 268 -4.28 4.47 -7.80
CA ALA A 268 -4.21 5.26 -6.57
C ALA A 268 -5.34 4.93 -5.59
N ASP A 269 -6.54 4.60 -6.08
CA ASP A 269 -7.68 4.21 -5.23
C ASP A 269 -7.37 2.92 -4.44
N SER A 270 -6.61 1.99 -5.03
CA SER A 270 -6.16 0.77 -4.34
C SER A 270 -5.16 1.09 -3.22
N ALA A 271 -4.39 2.19 -3.30
CA ALA A 271 -3.55 2.64 -2.18
C ALA A 271 -4.40 3.17 -1.02
N VAL A 272 -5.45 3.94 -1.32
CA VAL A 272 -6.46 4.39 -0.33
C VAL A 272 -7.16 3.18 0.30
N GLY A 273 -7.60 2.23 -0.53
CA GLY A 273 -8.18 0.97 -0.09
C GLY A 273 -7.24 0.15 0.79
N TYR A 274 -5.94 0.10 0.45
CA TYR A 274 -4.93 -0.62 1.23
C TYR A 274 -4.82 -0.07 2.64
N ALA A 275 -4.79 1.27 2.78
CA ALA A 275 -4.83 1.92 4.09
C ALA A 275 -6.09 1.53 4.89
N ALA A 276 -7.22 1.37 4.21
CA ALA A 276 -8.50 1.08 4.84
C ALA A 276 -8.73 -0.39 5.21
N THR A 277 -8.23 -1.34 4.42
CA THR A 277 -8.70 -2.74 4.46
C THR A 277 -7.60 -3.80 4.54
N ALA A 278 -6.31 -3.44 4.46
CA ALA A 278 -5.24 -4.43 4.38
C ALA A 278 -5.22 -5.43 5.57
N PHE A 279 -5.55 -4.97 6.79
CA PHE A 279 -5.64 -5.83 7.99
C PHE A 279 -6.61 -7.00 7.85
N LEU A 280 -7.66 -6.83 7.04
CA LEU A 280 -8.77 -7.78 6.92
C LEU A 280 -8.34 -9.11 6.27
N GLY A 281 -7.37 -9.05 5.35
CA GLY A 281 -6.91 -10.22 4.59
C GLY A 281 -6.36 -11.35 5.47
N GLU A 282 -5.77 -10.99 6.61
CA GLU A 282 -5.17 -11.92 7.58
C GLU A 282 -6.19 -12.61 8.48
N ILE A 283 -7.41 -12.07 8.58
CA ILE A 283 -8.41 -12.49 9.57
C ILE A 283 -9.65 -13.13 8.95
N GLY A 284 -9.49 -13.64 7.72
CA GLY A 284 -10.54 -14.42 7.04
C GLY A 284 -11.61 -13.57 6.36
N ILE A 285 -11.41 -12.27 6.23
CA ILE A 285 -12.28 -11.35 5.48
C ILE A 285 -11.59 -11.08 4.13
N THR A 286 -12.31 -11.11 3.02
CA THR A 286 -11.72 -10.68 1.74
C THR A 286 -11.85 -9.17 1.59
N ASN A 287 -10.74 -8.55 1.24
CA ASN A 287 -10.66 -7.15 0.84
C ASN A 287 -10.49 -7.01 -0.68
N GLY A 288 -10.70 -8.08 -1.45
CA GLY A 288 -10.53 -8.09 -2.90
C GLY A 288 -9.07 -8.22 -3.38
N ALA A 289 -8.09 -8.33 -2.48
CA ALA A 289 -6.70 -8.57 -2.88
C ALA A 289 -6.57 -9.90 -3.65
N ASN A 290 -5.87 -9.87 -4.78
CA ASN A 290 -5.75 -10.92 -5.79
C ASN A 290 -7.06 -11.20 -6.57
N GLU A 291 -8.03 -10.28 -6.50
CA GLU A 291 -9.32 -10.35 -7.17
C GLU A 291 -9.57 -9.08 -7.99
N VAL A 292 -10.82 -8.81 -8.37
CA VAL A 292 -11.18 -7.75 -9.35
C VAL A 292 -11.08 -6.31 -8.84
N LEU A 293 -11.17 -6.12 -7.52
CA LEU A 293 -11.25 -4.80 -6.87
C LEU A 293 -10.34 -4.80 -5.62
N PRO A 294 -9.01 -4.85 -5.80
CA PRO A 294 -8.09 -5.02 -4.69
C PRO A 294 -8.16 -3.85 -3.71
N PHE A 295 -8.47 -4.20 -2.46
CA PHE A 295 -8.61 -3.32 -1.30
C PHE A 295 -9.80 -2.34 -1.32
N GLU A 296 -10.65 -2.38 -2.34
CA GLU A 296 -11.84 -1.51 -2.46
C GLU A 296 -13.11 -2.13 -1.85
N VAL A 297 -13.04 -3.37 -1.35
CA VAL A 297 -14.21 -4.11 -0.86
C VAL A 297 -13.97 -4.65 0.55
N VAL A 298 -15.05 -4.95 1.26
CA VAL A 298 -15.03 -5.74 2.49
C VAL A 298 -16.13 -6.78 2.42
N MET A 299 -15.75 -8.06 2.31
CA MET A 299 -16.71 -9.13 2.10
C MET A 299 -16.56 -10.27 3.12
N GLY A 300 -17.71 -10.71 3.62
CA GLY A 300 -17.84 -11.91 4.43
C GLY A 300 -18.03 -13.15 3.56
N LYS A 301 -17.73 -14.32 4.14
CA LYS A 301 -17.93 -15.64 3.51
C LYS A 301 -19.40 -16.03 3.40
N SER A 302 -20.26 -15.50 4.28
CA SER A 302 -21.61 -15.99 4.42
C SER A 302 -22.48 -15.59 3.22
N PRO A 303 -23.10 -16.54 2.50
CA PRO A 303 -24.06 -16.22 1.45
C PRO A 303 -25.32 -15.55 2.02
N LYS A 304 -25.53 -15.61 3.35
CA LYS A 304 -26.65 -14.98 4.05
C LYS A 304 -26.35 -13.56 4.54
N LEU A 305 -25.12 -13.06 4.34
CA LEU A 305 -24.77 -11.71 4.74
C LEU A 305 -25.62 -10.70 3.95
N ASP A 306 -26.35 -9.84 4.66
CA ASP A 306 -27.16 -8.79 4.06
C ASP A 306 -26.27 -7.57 3.72
N SER A 307 -25.86 -7.48 2.47
CA SER A 307 -25.07 -6.36 1.95
C SER A 307 -25.78 -5.01 2.10
N ALA A 308 -27.12 -4.97 2.05
CA ALA A 308 -27.90 -3.73 2.17
C ALA A 308 -27.91 -3.24 3.62
N SER A 309 -28.19 -4.12 4.57
CA SER A 309 -28.08 -3.82 6.01
C SER A 309 -26.66 -3.40 6.37
N MET A 310 -25.64 -4.13 5.91
CA MET A 310 -24.23 -3.80 6.19
C MET A 310 -23.85 -2.41 5.65
N ALA A 311 -24.24 -2.07 4.42
CA ALA A 311 -23.97 -0.76 3.84
C ALA A 311 -24.70 0.37 4.59
N ALA A 312 -25.98 0.17 4.95
CA ALA A 312 -26.76 1.16 5.70
C ALA A 312 -26.12 1.43 7.07
N ARG A 313 -25.74 0.38 7.80
CA ARG A 313 -25.05 0.51 9.09
C ARG A 313 -23.66 1.15 8.96
N PHE A 314 -22.90 0.81 7.92
CA PHE A 314 -21.61 1.44 7.66
C PHE A 314 -21.78 2.95 7.41
N ASN A 315 -22.72 3.34 6.55
CA ASN A 315 -22.97 4.74 6.23
C ASN A 315 -23.49 5.52 7.46
N ALA A 316 -24.20 4.87 8.38
CA ALA A 316 -24.64 5.46 9.66
C ALA A 316 -23.49 5.76 10.63
N LEU A 317 -22.27 5.24 10.40
CA LEU A 317 -21.07 5.63 11.15
C LEU A 317 -20.63 7.08 10.83
N ASN A 318 -21.15 7.68 9.75
CA ASN A 318 -20.84 9.05 9.31
C ASN A 318 -19.33 9.33 9.15
N LEU A 319 -18.58 8.35 8.62
CA LEU A 319 -17.18 8.54 8.28
C LEU A 319 -17.06 9.55 7.13
N HIS A 320 -16.58 10.76 7.43
CA HIS A 320 -16.64 11.88 6.48
C HIS A 320 -15.88 11.57 5.18
N GLY A 321 -16.62 11.54 4.06
CA GLY A 321 -16.10 11.23 2.73
C GLY A 321 -15.84 9.75 2.45
N ILE A 322 -16.20 8.84 3.36
CA ILE A 322 -16.08 7.38 3.17
C ILE A 322 -17.49 6.79 3.23
N LYS A 323 -17.98 6.30 2.08
CA LYS A 323 -19.28 5.63 1.98
C LYS A 323 -19.10 4.18 1.56
N ALA A 324 -20.17 3.42 1.72
CA ALA A 324 -20.26 2.05 1.26
C ALA A 324 -21.54 1.84 0.45
N VAL A 325 -21.44 1.02 -0.59
CA VAL A 325 -22.60 0.49 -1.32
C VAL A 325 -22.67 -1.03 -1.14
N PRO A 326 -23.88 -1.62 -1.14
CA PRO A 326 -24.03 -3.06 -1.16
C PRO A 326 -23.29 -3.65 -2.35
N PHE A 327 -22.54 -4.73 -2.13
CA PHE A 327 -21.78 -5.38 -3.19
C PHE A 327 -21.83 -6.90 -3.05
N SER A 328 -21.74 -7.59 -4.18
CA SER A 328 -21.60 -9.04 -4.25
C SER A 328 -20.86 -9.43 -5.53
N TYR A 329 -19.98 -10.42 -5.44
CA TYR A 329 -19.38 -11.01 -6.63
C TYR A 329 -18.97 -12.46 -6.38
N LYS A 330 -18.88 -13.21 -7.48
CA LYS A 330 -18.31 -14.55 -7.48
C LYS A 330 -16.79 -14.44 -7.61
N SER A 331 -16.05 -14.92 -6.63
CA SER A 331 -14.58 -14.84 -6.65
C SER A 331 -14.01 -15.57 -7.88
N PRO A 332 -13.24 -14.88 -8.74
CA PRO A 332 -12.70 -15.49 -9.96
C PRO A 332 -11.48 -16.39 -9.67
N GLY A 333 -10.82 -16.23 -8.52
CA GLY A 333 -9.58 -16.92 -8.19
C GLY A 333 -9.24 -16.88 -6.71
N GLY A 334 -8.01 -17.27 -6.37
CA GLY A 334 -7.50 -17.28 -5.00
C GLY A 334 -8.18 -18.30 -4.09
N LYS A 335 -8.05 -18.09 -2.77
CA LYS A 335 -8.61 -18.97 -1.72
C LYS A 335 -10.13 -19.07 -1.75
N TRP A 336 -10.81 -18.16 -2.44
CA TRP A 336 -12.28 -18.05 -2.48
C TRP A 336 -12.89 -18.48 -3.82
N LYS A 337 -12.08 -18.97 -4.77
CA LYS A 337 -12.51 -19.26 -6.15
C LYS A 337 -13.87 -19.97 -6.21
N GLY A 338 -14.81 -19.37 -6.94
CA GLY A 338 -16.15 -19.92 -7.18
C GLY A 338 -17.19 -19.61 -6.10
N SER A 339 -16.78 -19.08 -4.94
CA SER A 339 -17.70 -18.66 -3.87
C SER A 339 -18.36 -17.33 -4.21
N ILE A 340 -19.63 -17.17 -3.87
CA ILE A 340 -20.31 -15.86 -3.86
C ILE A 340 -19.98 -15.20 -2.52
N ASN A 341 -19.36 -14.02 -2.57
CA ASN A 341 -19.09 -13.23 -1.37
C ASN A 341 -19.99 -12.00 -1.38
N ASN A 342 -20.60 -11.73 -0.23
CA ASN A 342 -21.48 -10.59 0.01
C ASN A 342 -20.78 -9.62 0.98
N GLY A 343 -21.14 -8.35 0.92
CA GLY A 343 -20.57 -7.31 1.76
C GLY A 343 -20.74 -5.93 1.14
N ILE A 344 -19.69 -5.13 1.22
CA ILE A 344 -19.72 -3.73 0.78
C ILE A 344 -18.55 -3.40 -0.12
N ARG A 345 -18.79 -2.47 -1.06
CA ARG A 345 -17.73 -1.77 -1.79
C ARG A 345 -17.60 -0.36 -1.22
N LEU A 346 -16.36 0.04 -0.95
CA LEU A 346 -16.03 1.37 -0.45
C LEU A 346 -16.08 2.38 -1.59
N GLN A 347 -16.59 3.57 -1.27
CA GLN A 347 -16.55 4.76 -2.11
C GLN A 347 -15.87 5.85 -1.29
N VAL A 348 -14.60 6.09 -1.56
CA VAL A 348 -13.79 7.06 -0.82
C VAL A 348 -13.64 8.31 -1.68
N SER A 349 -14.08 9.45 -1.16
CA SER A 349 -13.82 10.75 -1.78
C SER A 349 -12.32 11.05 -1.71
N PRO A 350 -11.72 11.66 -2.75
CA PRO A 350 -10.33 12.12 -2.69
C PRO A 350 -10.05 12.99 -1.45
N ARG A 351 -11.02 13.83 -1.04
CA ARG A 351 -10.91 14.72 0.12
C ARG A 351 -11.51 14.14 1.40
N ALA A 352 -11.65 12.83 1.51
CA ALA A 352 -12.19 12.20 2.71
C ALA A 352 -11.36 12.59 3.94
N THR A 353 -11.99 13.01 5.04
CA THR A 353 -11.29 13.28 6.31
C THR A 353 -11.58 12.22 7.36
N GLY A 354 -12.51 11.30 7.09
CA GLY A 354 -12.71 10.10 7.88
C GLY A 354 -11.44 9.26 7.95
N ASN A 355 -11.29 8.55 9.07
CA ASN A 355 -10.13 7.70 9.33
C ASN A 355 -10.22 6.43 8.45
N LEU A 356 -9.36 6.30 7.44
CA LEU A 356 -9.35 5.14 6.54
C LEU A 356 -9.08 3.86 7.31
N THR A 357 -8.06 3.87 8.16
CA THR A 357 -7.61 2.70 8.95
C THR A 357 -8.71 2.16 9.86
N SER A 358 -9.63 3.02 10.33
CA SER A 358 -10.78 2.63 11.15
C SER A 358 -11.77 1.72 10.42
N VAL A 359 -11.83 1.79 9.08
CA VAL A 359 -12.76 1.02 8.24
C VAL A 359 -12.61 -0.48 8.50
N ALA A 360 -11.38 -1.00 8.60
CA ALA A 360 -11.15 -2.41 8.91
C ALA A 360 -11.83 -2.83 10.22
N PHE A 361 -11.71 -2.02 11.27
CA PHE A 361 -12.26 -2.36 12.59
C PHE A 361 -13.78 -2.22 12.63
N HIS A 362 -14.32 -1.16 12.02
CA HIS A 362 -15.76 -1.02 11.87
C HIS A 362 -16.36 -2.17 11.05
N ALA A 363 -15.69 -2.63 10.00
CA ALA A 363 -16.16 -3.75 9.21
C ALA A 363 -16.18 -5.07 10.00
N ILE A 364 -15.22 -5.29 10.91
CA ILE A 364 -15.24 -6.44 11.83
C ILE A 364 -16.49 -6.40 12.72
N ASP A 365 -16.83 -5.23 13.28
CA ASP A 365 -18.02 -5.08 14.12
C ASP A 365 -19.31 -5.32 13.33
N LEU A 366 -19.40 -4.78 12.11
CA LEU A 366 -20.54 -5.00 11.23
C LEU A 366 -20.69 -6.47 10.85
N LEU A 367 -19.60 -7.16 10.52
CA LEU A 367 -19.65 -8.60 10.22
C LEU A 367 -20.09 -9.44 11.42
N LYS A 368 -19.71 -9.08 12.66
CA LYS A 368 -20.22 -9.75 13.87
C LYS A 368 -21.74 -9.53 14.07
N ILE A 369 -22.26 -8.39 13.62
CA ILE A 369 -23.70 -8.07 13.68
C ILE A 369 -24.47 -8.90 12.66
N GLU A 370 -24.02 -8.86 11.40
CA GLU A 370 -24.71 -9.44 10.23
C GLU A 370 -24.50 -10.96 10.10
N ASP A 371 -23.40 -11.51 10.63
CA ASP A 371 -23.12 -12.93 10.66
C ASP A 371 -22.74 -13.37 12.08
N LYS A 372 -23.72 -13.93 12.83
CA LYS A 372 -23.51 -14.44 14.19
C LYS A 372 -22.50 -15.59 14.27
N GLY A 373 -22.25 -16.27 13.15
CA GLY A 373 -21.22 -17.30 13.03
C GLY A 373 -19.82 -16.72 12.81
N PHE A 374 -19.71 -15.44 12.42
CA PHE A 374 -18.44 -14.79 12.18
C PHE A 374 -17.67 -14.60 13.49
N LYS A 375 -16.51 -15.26 13.56
CA LYS A 375 -15.57 -15.13 14.66
C LYS A 375 -14.21 -14.73 14.06
N PRO A 376 -13.76 -13.48 14.23
CA PRO A 376 -12.44 -13.08 13.74
C PRO A 376 -11.38 -13.96 14.43
N PHE A 377 -10.39 -14.41 13.68
CA PHE A 377 -9.38 -15.35 14.17
C PHE A 377 -9.95 -16.69 14.67
N ALA A 378 -11.09 -17.18 14.15
CA ALA A 378 -11.50 -18.57 14.36
C ALA A 378 -10.72 -19.50 13.43
N ASN A 379 -10.01 -20.47 14.01
CA ASN A 379 -9.07 -21.38 13.32
C ASN A 379 -8.04 -20.65 12.45
N PRO A 380 -7.37 -19.61 12.95
CA PRO A 380 -6.37 -18.93 12.15
C PRO A 380 -5.16 -19.86 12.07
N ARG A 381 -4.51 -19.92 10.91
CA ARG A 381 -3.20 -20.54 10.88
C ARG A 381 -2.24 -19.68 11.72
N ALA A 382 -1.27 -20.31 12.38
CA ALA A 382 -0.36 -19.60 13.29
C ALA A 382 0.40 -18.45 12.59
N ASP A 383 0.74 -18.61 11.32
CA ASP A 383 1.38 -17.58 10.47
C ASP A 383 0.49 -16.35 10.27
N GLN A 384 -0.83 -16.51 10.16
CA GLN A 384 -1.76 -15.40 9.94
C GLN A 384 -1.92 -14.51 11.17
N VAL A 385 -1.96 -15.12 12.37
CA VAL A 385 -1.99 -14.36 13.63
C VAL A 385 -0.71 -13.54 13.78
N VAL A 386 0.43 -14.17 13.50
CA VAL A 386 1.73 -13.50 13.55
C VAL A 386 1.81 -12.38 12.51
N MET A 387 1.26 -12.60 11.30
CA MET A 387 1.25 -11.57 10.27
C MET A 387 0.33 -10.40 10.63
N PHE A 388 -0.86 -10.65 11.15
CA PHE A 388 -1.75 -9.59 11.63
C PHE A 388 -1.06 -8.72 12.68
N ASP A 389 -0.44 -9.34 13.69
CA ASP A 389 0.25 -8.59 14.75
C ASP A 389 1.45 -7.80 14.20
N LYS A 390 2.16 -8.31 13.17
CA LYS A 390 3.23 -7.59 12.46
C LYS A 390 2.70 -6.40 11.65
N LEU A 391 1.58 -6.57 10.94
CA LEU A 391 0.94 -5.48 10.19
C LEU A 391 0.44 -4.40 11.15
N ALA A 392 -0.27 -4.79 12.21
CA ALA A 392 -0.75 -3.88 13.26
C ALA A 392 0.43 -3.26 14.03
N GLY A 393 1.55 -3.97 14.09
CA GLY A 393 2.73 -3.59 14.83
C GLY A 393 2.59 -3.82 16.34
N ASN A 394 1.54 -4.52 16.79
CA ASN A 394 1.33 -4.93 18.16
C ASN A 394 0.29 -6.07 18.24
N SER A 395 0.27 -6.82 19.34
CA SER A 395 -0.83 -7.77 19.62
C SER A 395 -2.04 -7.12 20.26
N VAL A 396 -1.91 -5.93 20.85
CA VAL A 396 -2.99 -5.25 21.59
C VAL A 396 -4.22 -5.07 20.70
N THR A 397 -4.03 -4.69 19.43
CA THR A 397 -5.12 -4.58 18.44
C THR A 397 -5.87 -5.90 18.29
N ARG A 398 -5.17 -7.03 18.16
CA ARG A 398 -5.78 -8.36 18.05
C ARG A 398 -6.51 -8.74 19.33
N ASP A 399 -5.89 -8.49 20.47
CA ASP A 399 -6.43 -8.84 21.78
C ASP A 399 -7.73 -8.05 22.05
N LEU A 400 -7.79 -6.78 21.67
CA LEU A 400 -9.01 -5.96 21.69
C LEU A 400 -10.10 -6.54 20.78
N ILE A 401 -9.78 -6.89 19.52
CA ILE A 401 -10.75 -7.52 18.60
C ILE A 401 -11.33 -8.80 19.18
N LYS A 402 -10.48 -9.65 19.77
CA LYS A 402 -10.86 -10.92 20.41
C LYS A 402 -11.73 -10.73 21.64
N SER A 403 -11.45 -9.71 22.44
CA SER A 403 -12.26 -9.37 23.63
C SER A 403 -13.61 -8.76 23.29
N GLY A 404 -13.86 -8.42 22.01
CA GLY A 404 -15.10 -7.80 21.58
C GLY A 404 -15.15 -6.29 21.76
N ALA A 405 -13.99 -5.64 21.96
CA ALA A 405 -13.92 -4.18 22.05
C ALA A 405 -14.48 -3.53 20.78
N PRO A 406 -15.32 -2.49 20.90
CA PRO A 406 -15.82 -1.73 19.75
C PRO A 406 -14.67 -1.10 18.95
N ALA A 407 -14.85 -0.95 17.64
CA ALA A 407 -13.88 -0.32 16.74
C ALA A 407 -13.41 1.06 17.24
N GLY A 408 -14.32 1.87 17.78
CA GLY A 408 -14.00 3.18 18.33
C GLY A 408 -12.98 3.14 19.47
N ASP A 409 -12.98 2.09 20.29
CA ASP A 409 -12.05 1.92 21.41
C ASP A 409 -10.64 1.61 20.89
N ILE A 410 -10.57 0.76 19.87
CA ILE A 410 -9.32 0.44 19.17
C ILE A 410 -8.74 1.71 18.54
N VAL A 411 -9.58 2.51 17.87
CA VAL A 411 -9.17 3.79 17.25
C VAL A 411 -8.63 4.77 18.29
N ARG A 412 -9.35 4.96 19.40
CA ARG A 412 -8.89 5.85 20.48
C ARG A 412 -7.55 5.41 21.07
N ARG A 413 -7.27 4.11 21.10
CA ARG A 413 -6.03 3.57 21.70
C ARG A 413 -4.75 4.01 20.99
N TRP A 414 -4.77 4.22 19.67
CA TRP A 414 -3.60 4.65 18.91
C TRP A 414 -3.46 6.17 18.75
N GLN A 415 -4.50 6.95 19.08
CA GLN A 415 -4.53 8.39 18.79
C GLN A 415 -3.34 9.13 19.41
N ALA A 416 -3.02 8.85 20.68
CA ALA A 416 -1.86 9.44 21.35
C ALA A 416 -0.52 9.14 20.65
N GLY A 417 -0.40 7.99 19.96
CA GLY A 417 0.76 7.65 19.15
C GLY A 417 0.84 8.48 17.86
N VAL A 418 -0.31 8.70 17.22
CA VAL A 418 -0.44 9.56 16.03
C VAL A 418 -0.14 11.02 16.39
N ASP A 419 -0.65 11.53 17.51
CA ASP A 419 -0.42 12.92 17.94
C ASP A 419 1.06 13.16 18.23
N ARG A 420 1.73 12.20 18.88
CA ARG A 420 3.19 12.24 19.09
C ARG A 420 3.95 12.23 17.75
N TRP A 421 3.53 11.37 16.82
CA TRP A 421 4.15 11.28 15.50
C TRP A 421 4.06 12.59 14.72
N LYS A 422 2.93 13.29 14.81
CA LYS A 422 2.72 14.59 14.17
C LYS A 422 3.81 15.60 14.58
N SER A 423 4.20 15.61 15.84
CA SER A 423 5.30 16.45 16.34
C SER A 423 6.68 15.91 15.95
N GLU A 424 6.90 14.60 16.06
CA GLU A 424 8.17 13.94 15.74
C GLU A 424 8.60 14.12 14.27
N ARG A 425 7.64 14.11 13.34
CA ARG A 425 7.93 14.20 11.91
C ARG A 425 8.21 15.63 11.41
N ARG A 426 7.79 16.65 12.17
CA ARG A 426 7.84 18.07 11.75
C ARG A 426 9.22 18.54 11.26
N PRO A 427 10.35 18.21 11.93
CA PRO A 427 11.68 18.66 11.48
C PRO A 427 12.13 18.08 10.14
N TYR A 428 11.44 17.06 9.62
CA TYR A 428 11.80 16.33 8.42
C TYR A 428 10.91 16.67 7.23
N LEU A 429 9.95 17.59 7.41
CA LEU A 429 9.05 17.97 6.34
C LEU A 429 9.79 18.86 5.33
N LEU A 430 9.76 18.41 4.07
CA LEU A 430 10.33 19.12 2.94
C LEU A 430 9.27 20.04 2.32
N TYR A 431 8.02 19.60 2.27
CA TYR A 431 6.93 20.30 1.59
C TYR A 431 6.06 21.04 2.59
N GLN A 432 5.87 22.34 2.39
CA GLN A 432 4.99 23.20 3.18
C GLN A 432 3.64 23.39 2.50
N ASP A 433 2.68 23.89 3.28
CA ASP A 433 1.32 24.25 2.89
C ASP A 433 1.30 25.55 2.03
N GLY A 434 2.07 25.59 0.94
CA GLY A 434 1.91 26.58 -0.14
C GLY A 434 2.99 27.66 -0.32
N ARG A 435 4.23 27.51 0.19
CA ARG A 435 5.35 28.42 -0.19
C ARG A 435 6.64 27.65 -0.48
N ASP A 436 7.13 27.80 -1.71
CA ASP A 436 8.32 27.11 -2.26
C ASP A 436 9.47 28.13 -2.36
N THR A 437 10.30 28.25 -1.31
CA THR A 437 11.44 29.21 -1.28
C THR A 437 12.78 28.56 -0.92
N MET A 438 12.89 27.23 -0.99
CA MET A 438 14.11 26.49 -0.60
C MET A 438 14.74 25.79 -1.81
N SER A 439 16.08 25.63 -1.80
CA SER A 439 16.84 24.88 -2.81
C SER A 439 16.25 23.50 -3.10
N ASN A 440 16.19 23.11 -4.39
CA ASN A 440 15.60 21.85 -4.86
C ASN A 440 16.44 20.60 -4.54
N VAL A 441 17.70 20.77 -4.16
CA VAL A 441 18.60 19.69 -3.75
C VAL A 441 18.87 19.87 -2.27
N PHE A 442 18.43 18.90 -1.46
CA PHE A 442 18.62 18.91 -0.03
C PHE A 442 19.72 17.92 0.36
N VAL A 443 20.79 18.41 0.97
CA VAL A 443 21.90 17.57 1.45
C VAL A 443 21.79 17.43 2.97
N ALA A 444 21.36 16.25 3.41
CA ALA A 444 21.41 15.84 4.82
C ALA A 444 22.79 15.22 5.10
N SER A 445 23.85 16.04 5.06
CA SER A 445 25.22 15.55 5.19
C SER A 445 25.67 15.32 6.63
N ASN A 446 24.99 15.87 7.65
CA ASN A 446 25.20 15.63 9.08
C ASN A 446 24.01 16.19 9.89
N GLY A 447 23.79 15.71 11.13
CA GLY A 447 22.66 16.10 11.99
C GLY A 447 22.49 17.63 12.23
N SER A 448 23.52 18.42 11.97
CA SER A 448 23.53 19.88 12.04
C SER A 448 22.61 20.58 11.01
N ASN A 449 22.45 20.03 9.80
CA ASN A 449 21.56 20.62 8.79
C ASN A 449 20.07 20.43 9.13
N ILE A 450 19.72 19.38 9.88
CA ILE A 450 18.35 19.15 10.34
C ILE A 450 17.99 20.10 11.49
N GLN A 451 18.96 20.41 12.36
CA GLN A 451 18.81 21.42 13.41
C GLN A 451 18.61 22.82 12.82
N ALA A 452 19.37 23.19 11.78
CA ALA A 452 19.20 24.45 11.07
C ALA A 452 17.82 24.60 10.39
N ILE A 453 17.22 23.50 9.89
CA ILE A 453 15.83 23.51 9.40
C ILE A 453 14.85 23.69 10.56
N ALA A 454 15.01 22.94 11.65
CA ALA A 454 14.14 23.08 12.81
C ALA A 454 14.13 24.52 13.35
N GLU A 455 15.30 25.17 13.37
CA GLU A 455 15.45 26.58 13.75
C GLU A 455 14.85 27.54 12.71
N THR A 456 15.04 27.30 11.41
CA THR A 456 14.46 28.13 10.34
C THR A 456 12.93 27.99 10.26
N GLN A 457 12.40 26.79 10.49
CA GLN A 457 10.96 26.51 10.56
C GLN A 457 10.34 27.01 11.86
N ALA A 458 11.10 27.06 12.96
CA ALA A 458 10.67 27.71 14.20
C ALA A 458 10.59 29.24 14.04
N ARG A 459 11.52 29.84 13.28
CA ARG A 459 11.55 31.30 12.99
C ARG A 459 10.51 31.76 11.95
N THR A 460 9.96 30.85 11.14
CA THR A 460 8.99 31.17 10.07
C THR A 460 7.57 30.72 10.38
N ALA A 461 7.34 30.10 11.54
CA ALA A 461 5.99 29.89 12.05
C ALA A 461 5.39 31.26 12.41
N PRO A 462 4.24 31.67 11.85
CA PRO A 462 3.57 32.87 12.33
C PRO A 462 3.12 32.62 13.77
N ASP A 463 3.48 33.53 14.68
CA ASP A 463 2.87 33.69 16.00
C ASP A 463 1.39 34.04 15.82
N ALA A 464 0.58 33.03 15.57
CA ALA A 464 -0.86 33.12 15.61
C ALA A 464 -1.32 31.88 16.35
N TYR A 465 -1.33 31.97 17.68
CA TYR A 465 -2.23 31.29 18.63
C TYR A 465 -1.70 31.38 20.08
N LEU A 466 -1.13 32.52 20.49
CA LEU A 466 -0.92 32.83 21.92
C LEU A 466 -0.96 34.36 22.06
N ASN A 467 -2.16 34.91 22.29
CA ASN A 467 -2.42 36.18 22.98
C ASN A 467 -3.92 36.51 22.85
N SER A 468 -4.71 36.05 23.82
CA SER A 468 -5.97 36.73 24.15
C SER A 468 -5.67 37.64 25.35
N PRO A 469 -6.03 38.94 25.31
CA PRO A 469 -5.71 39.85 26.40
C PRO A 469 -6.56 39.53 27.64
N GLU A 470 -5.93 39.61 28.80
CA GLU A 470 -6.59 39.65 30.11
C GLU A 470 -7.63 40.77 30.14
N ALA A 471 -8.87 40.43 30.52
CA ALA A 471 -9.91 41.41 30.83
C ALA A 471 -10.14 41.42 32.35
N GLY A 472 -9.73 42.52 32.98
CA GLY A 472 -10.15 42.92 34.33
C GLY A 472 -11.63 43.37 34.38
N PRO A 473 -12.15 43.67 35.58
CA PRO A 473 -13.54 43.37 35.93
C PRO A 473 -14.53 44.51 35.67
N GLY A 474 -15.78 44.14 35.41
CA GLY A 474 -16.95 44.97 35.66
C GLY A 474 -17.77 45.36 34.43
N GLN A 475 -18.94 44.76 34.27
CA GLN A 475 -20.25 45.38 34.54
C GLN A 475 -21.35 44.48 33.98
N GLY A 476 -22.36 44.24 34.81
CA GLY A 476 -23.42 43.27 34.54
C GLY A 476 -24.40 43.74 33.47
N VAL A 477 -24.87 42.78 32.68
CA VAL A 477 -26.23 42.80 32.12
C VAL A 477 -26.74 41.36 32.13
N SER A 478 -27.86 41.19 32.81
CA SER A 478 -28.62 39.95 32.99
C SER A 478 -29.15 39.37 31.68
N ASN A 479 -29.06 38.05 31.50
CA ASN A 479 -29.95 37.30 30.62
C ASN A 479 -30.32 35.94 31.25
N PRO A 480 -31.52 35.41 30.94
CA PRO A 480 -32.20 34.40 31.75
C PRO A 480 -31.65 32.98 31.54
N ALA A 481 -31.84 32.15 32.58
CA ALA A 481 -31.36 30.79 32.70
C ALA A 481 -31.88 29.84 31.58
N PRO A 482 -31.05 28.93 31.05
CA PRO A 482 -31.52 27.81 30.23
C PRO A 482 -32.07 26.69 31.14
N GLY A 483 -33.24 26.19 30.77
CA GLY A 483 -33.98 25.13 31.45
C GLY A 483 -33.20 23.82 31.60
N ALA A 484 -33.52 23.13 32.70
CA ALA A 484 -32.96 21.86 33.13
C ALA A 484 -33.15 20.73 32.08
N PRO A 485 -32.23 19.74 32.05
CA PRO A 485 -32.37 18.57 31.20
C PRO A 485 -33.44 17.60 31.76
N ALA A 486 -34.25 17.05 30.86
CA ALA A 486 -35.25 16.04 31.17
C ALA A 486 -34.60 14.74 31.67
N ALA A 487 -35.26 14.15 32.68
CA ALA A 487 -34.83 12.99 33.44
C ALA A 487 -34.65 11.71 32.60
N ALA A 488 -33.54 11.01 32.83
CA ALA A 488 -33.33 9.64 32.39
C ALA A 488 -34.16 8.68 33.26
N LEU A 489 -34.93 7.80 32.62
CA LEU A 489 -35.65 6.70 33.26
C LEU A 489 -34.67 5.59 33.71
N PRO A 490 -34.87 4.97 34.89
CA PRO A 490 -33.97 3.94 35.40
C PRO A 490 -34.21 2.59 34.72
N MET A 491 -33.13 1.93 34.30
CA MET A 491 -33.16 0.53 33.87
C MET A 491 -33.26 -0.42 35.07
N PRO A 492 -33.97 -1.55 34.97
CA PRO A 492 -34.09 -2.52 36.06
C PRO A 492 -32.81 -3.34 36.25
N ALA A 493 -32.48 -3.59 37.52
CA ALA A 493 -31.32 -4.35 37.97
C ALA A 493 -31.38 -5.83 37.54
N ALA A 494 -30.22 -6.37 37.16
CA ALA A 494 -30.03 -7.79 36.89
C ALA A 494 -30.02 -8.61 38.21
N PRO A 495 -30.60 -9.82 38.25
CA PRO A 495 -30.58 -10.65 39.44
C PRO A 495 -29.21 -11.31 39.66
N ALA A 496 -28.79 -11.37 40.93
CA ALA A 496 -27.60 -12.06 41.39
C ALA A 496 -27.71 -13.59 41.24
N PRO A 497 -26.60 -14.32 41.01
CA PRO A 497 -26.61 -15.77 40.93
C PRO A 497 -26.61 -16.42 42.32
N THR A 498 -27.57 -17.33 42.55
CA THR A 498 -27.65 -18.23 43.72
C THR A 498 -26.68 -19.42 43.54
N PRO A 499 -26.01 -19.91 44.60
CA PRO A 499 -24.99 -20.96 44.48
C PRO A 499 -25.62 -22.35 44.39
N ALA A 500 -25.08 -23.21 43.51
CA ALA A 500 -25.43 -24.63 43.45
C ALA A 500 -24.28 -25.50 43.95
N ALA A 501 -24.67 -26.45 44.79
CA ALA A 501 -23.86 -27.27 45.64
C ALA A 501 -23.05 -28.36 44.93
N THR A 502 -22.00 -28.74 45.63
CA THR A 502 -21.18 -29.96 45.54
C THR A 502 -21.97 -31.25 45.39
N SER A 503 -21.51 -32.14 44.50
CA SER A 503 -21.57 -33.59 44.72
C SER A 503 -20.31 -34.25 44.17
N ALA A 504 -19.57 -34.87 45.08
CA ALA A 504 -18.44 -35.75 44.79
C ALA A 504 -18.93 -37.06 44.13
N ASN A 505 -18.15 -37.59 43.18
CA ASN A 505 -17.84 -39.01 43.23
C ASN A 505 -16.52 -39.30 42.53
N ALA A 506 -15.64 -39.97 43.27
CA ALA A 506 -14.33 -40.41 42.86
C ALA A 506 -14.43 -41.82 42.23
N ALA A 507 -13.68 -42.05 41.17
CA ALA A 507 -13.20 -43.38 40.81
C ALA A 507 -11.77 -43.22 40.26
N GLU A 508 -10.84 -43.88 40.94
CA GLU A 508 -9.40 -43.75 40.82
C GLU A 508 -8.81 -45.02 40.17
N LYS A 509 -7.57 -44.87 39.63
CA LYS A 509 -6.55 -45.89 39.25
C LYS A 509 -6.60 -46.39 37.81
N LYS A 510 -5.48 -46.45 37.04
CA LYS A 510 -4.04 -46.34 37.35
C LYS A 510 -3.24 -46.08 36.03
N PRO A 511 -1.96 -45.68 36.10
CA PRO A 511 -1.18 -45.12 34.99
C PRO A 511 -0.23 -46.14 34.33
N ALA A 512 0.09 -45.93 33.05
CA ALA A 512 1.18 -46.63 32.37
C ALA A 512 2.42 -45.72 32.27
N LYS A 513 3.55 -46.23 32.76
CA LYS A 513 4.89 -45.63 32.75
C LYS A 513 5.84 -46.50 31.92
N LYS A 514 6.82 -45.83 31.30
CA LYS A 514 8.12 -46.31 30.76
C LYS A 514 8.04 -47.08 29.42
N ALA A 515 9.00 -46.96 28.50
CA ALA A 515 10.43 -46.74 28.71
C ALA A 515 11.11 -45.92 27.59
N ALA A 516 12.20 -45.26 27.98
CA ALA A 516 13.28 -44.80 27.12
C ALA A 516 14.28 -45.94 26.92
N ALA A 517 14.93 -45.98 25.75
CA ALA A 517 16.25 -46.57 25.55
C ALA A 517 16.95 -45.88 24.37
N SER A 518 18.13 -45.34 24.66
CA SER A 518 19.23 -45.05 23.75
C SER A 518 19.68 -46.30 23.00
N ASP A 519 20.24 -46.19 21.79
CA ASP A 519 21.69 -46.05 21.59
C ASP A 519 22.14 -46.19 20.11
N THR A 520 23.21 -45.44 19.79
CA THR A 520 24.29 -45.67 18.81
C THR A 520 24.08 -46.02 17.32
N SER A 521 24.61 -45.11 16.48
CA SER A 521 25.56 -45.30 15.37
C SER A 521 25.34 -46.37 14.28
N LYS A 522 25.36 -45.94 13.01
CA LYS A 522 26.46 -46.25 12.05
C LYS A 522 26.24 -45.62 10.69
N SER A 523 27.32 -45.03 10.17
CA SER A 523 27.51 -44.68 8.77
C SER A 523 27.54 -45.93 7.88
N LYS A 524 27.15 -45.79 6.61
CA LYS A 524 27.95 -46.26 5.46
C LYS A 524 27.36 -45.84 4.12
N SER A 525 28.23 -45.20 3.36
CA SER A 525 28.21 -45.00 1.91
C SER A 525 28.12 -46.31 1.11
N LYS A 526 27.47 -46.27 -0.05
CA LYS A 526 27.78 -47.03 -1.30
C LYS A 526 27.04 -46.27 -2.42
N GLY A 527 27.60 -45.81 -3.54
CA GLY A 527 28.83 -46.22 -4.22
C GLY A 527 28.51 -47.09 -5.43
N LYS A 528 28.21 -46.43 -6.57
CA LYS A 528 28.35 -46.84 -8.00
C LYS A 528 28.00 -48.27 -8.43
N LYS A 529 27.20 -48.36 -9.51
CA LYS A 529 27.61 -49.13 -10.71
C LYS A 529 26.99 -48.57 -12.00
N LYS A 530 27.89 -48.19 -12.92
CA LYS A 530 27.66 -48.00 -14.35
C LYS A 530 27.41 -49.37 -15.00
N THR A 531 26.54 -49.40 -16.01
CA THR A 531 26.72 -50.26 -17.20
C THR A 531 26.28 -49.50 -18.44
N THR A 532 27.21 -49.44 -19.37
CA THR A 532 27.13 -48.97 -20.76
C THR A 532 26.69 -50.09 -21.68
N SER A 533 25.91 -49.80 -22.73
CA SER A 533 26.09 -50.35 -24.10
C SER A 533 25.03 -49.72 -25.03
N THR A 534 25.42 -48.77 -25.88
CA THR A 534 25.63 -48.91 -27.35
C THR A 534 24.37 -49.03 -28.19
N GLY A 535 24.30 -48.20 -29.25
CA GLY A 535 23.78 -48.67 -30.54
C GLY A 535 22.76 -47.80 -31.28
N LYS A 536 23.24 -46.74 -31.95
CA LYS A 536 22.95 -46.37 -33.36
C LYS A 536 21.67 -46.95 -34.01
N LYS A 537 20.76 -46.09 -34.49
CA LYS A 537 20.65 -45.56 -35.89
C LYS A 537 19.19 -45.23 -36.28
N LYS A 538 19.06 -44.03 -36.87
CA LYS A 538 18.32 -43.63 -38.08
C LYS A 538 16.77 -43.60 -38.12
N SER A 539 16.34 -42.40 -38.55
CA SER A 539 15.39 -42.08 -39.64
C SER A 539 13.90 -42.30 -39.45
N GLY A 540 13.12 -41.27 -39.81
CA GLY A 540 11.75 -41.44 -40.28
C GLY A 540 10.86 -40.26 -39.95
N ASP A 541 10.71 -39.34 -40.92
CA ASP A 541 9.67 -38.32 -40.99
C ASP A 541 8.24 -38.90 -41.02
N VAL A 542 7.28 -37.97 -40.89
CA VAL A 542 5.91 -37.97 -41.44
C VAL A 542 4.75 -38.36 -40.50
N ALA A 543 4.16 -37.30 -39.94
CA ALA A 543 2.77 -36.83 -40.10
C ALA A 543 1.52 -37.68 -39.74
N LYS A 544 0.52 -36.93 -39.24
CA LYS A 544 -0.93 -37.14 -39.18
C LYS A 544 -1.46 -38.14 -38.15
N ASN A 545 -1.99 -37.64 -37.03
CA ASN A 545 -3.41 -37.25 -36.89
C ASN A 545 -3.62 -36.40 -35.64
#